data_AF-A0A520SBK2-F1
#
_entry.id   AF-A0A520SBK2-F1
#
_cell.length_a   1.000
_cell.length_b   1.000
_cell.length_c   1.000
_cell.angle_alpha   90.00
_cell.angle_beta   90.00
_cell.angle_gamma   90.00
#
_symmetry.space_group_name_H-M   'P 1'
#
loop_
_entity.id
_entity.type
_entity.pdbx_description
1 polymer ?
#
loop_
_entity_poly.entity_id
_entity_poly.type
_entity_poly.pdbx_seq_one_letter_code
_entity_poly.pdbx_strand_id
1 'polypeptide(L)'
;MTAKSIWLGVESLPIELMGLVLSHPSPIFCGCLSACREHLAVAETLLEQAGRDPRGLDWHEVAIGTTIGQGYLADLLRQCGPIEQIVWVWPEWAGALAEASVTIPRDEALIRARTVIEGVLVMASGAAAAVASERGITVTLLLPDSVPANSPHEQGLWAFVERFAATANAASTSKGVSFRLLTQSEWRQATTP
;
A
#
# COMPACT_ATOMS: atom_id res chain seq x y z
N MET A 1 4.95 -23.29 3.08
CA MET A 1 5.42 -21.90 3.20
C MET A 1 4.24 -21.05 3.61
N THR A 2 4.40 -20.15 4.59
CA THR A 2 3.36 -19.21 4.98
C THR A 2 3.19 -18.16 3.89
N ALA A 3 1.95 -17.86 3.50
CA ALA A 3 1.70 -16.78 2.55
C ALA A 3 2.03 -15.42 3.16
N LYS A 4 2.53 -14.50 2.33
CA LYS A 4 3.00 -13.19 2.76
C LYS A 4 1.97 -12.10 2.46
N SER A 5 1.95 -11.09 3.33
CA SER A 5 1.17 -9.87 3.19
C SER A 5 2.14 -8.69 3.04
N ILE A 6 2.12 -8.03 1.89
CA ILE A 6 3.07 -6.95 1.57
C ILE A 6 2.38 -5.61 1.79
N TRP A 7 3.00 -4.73 2.57
CA TRP A 7 2.52 -3.42 2.95
C TRP A 7 3.39 -2.34 2.33
N LEU A 8 2.84 -1.55 1.41
CA LEU A 8 3.54 -0.45 0.76
C LEU A 8 3.10 0.88 1.36
N GLY A 9 4.02 1.84 1.46
CA GLY A 9 3.72 3.19 1.96
C GLY A 9 3.41 3.21 3.46
N VAL A 10 4.09 2.35 4.24
CA VAL A 10 3.84 2.16 5.68
C VAL A 10 3.96 3.47 6.46
N GLU A 11 4.77 4.42 5.99
CA GLU A 11 4.87 5.76 6.56
C GLU A 11 3.53 6.53 6.62
N SER A 12 2.54 6.11 5.82
CA SER A 12 1.19 6.70 5.77
C SER A 12 0.13 5.84 6.47
N LEU A 13 0.55 4.75 7.13
CA LEU A 13 -0.36 3.91 7.91
C LEU A 13 -0.63 4.58 9.26
N PRO A 14 -1.89 4.76 9.69
CA PRO A 14 -2.17 5.21 11.04
C PRO A 14 -1.52 4.27 12.06
N ILE A 15 -0.86 4.86 13.06
CA ILE A 15 -0.10 4.11 14.07
C ILE A 15 -0.98 3.09 14.80
N GLU A 16 -2.26 3.41 15.01
CA GLU A 16 -3.24 2.55 15.68
C GLU A 16 -3.50 1.25 14.91
N LEU A 17 -3.18 1.19 13.62
CA LEU A 17 -3.35 0.00 12.78
C LEU A 17 -2.16 -0.94 12.82
N MET A 18 -1.03 -0.54 13.39
CA MET A 18 0.17 -1.38 13.43
C MET A 18 -0.09 -2.74 14.08
N GLY A 19 -0.89 -2.79 15.16
CA GLY A 19 -1.25 -4.05 15.81
C GLY A 19 -2.02 -5.01 14.90
N LEU A 20 -2.93 -4.49 14.08
CA LEU A 20 -3.70 -5.28 13.13
C LEU A 20 -2.80 -5.81 12.01
N VAL A 21 -1.90 -4.99 11.48
CA VAL A 21 -0.95 -5.42 10.44
C VAL A 21 0.02 -6.49 10.96
N LEU A 22 0.54 -6.32 12.17
CA LEU A 22 1.49 -7.25 12.80
C LEU A 22 0.84 -8.57 13.23
N SER A 23 -0.49 -8.64 13.29
CA SER A 23 -1.22 -9.89 13.54
C SER A 23 -1.05 -10.90 12.41
N HIS A 24 -0.74 -10.43 11.19
CA HIS A 24 -0.42 -11.32 10.08
C HIS A 24 0.87 -12.11 10.39
N PRO A 25 0.94 -13.43 10.06
CA PRO A 25 2.09 -14.26 10.43
C PRO A 25 3.37 -13.95 9.66
N SER A 26 3.27 -13.36 8.45
CA SER A 26 4.43 -12.99 7.62
C SER A 26 4.19 -11.67 6.88
N PRO A 27 4.18 -10.52 7.58
CA PRO A 27 4.07 -9.21 6.96
C PRO A 27 5.43 -8.78 6.40
N ILE A 28 5.45 -8.18 5.21
CA ILE A 28 6.59 -7.47 4.64
C ILE A 28 6.23 -6.00 4.57
N PHE A 29 7.05 -5.14 5.14
CA PHE A 29 6.86 -3.70 5.16
C PHE A 29 7.77 -3.03 4.14
N CYS A 30 7.22 -2.17 3.30
CA CYS A 30 7.92 -1.43 2.27
C CYS A 30 7.54 0.04 2.39
N GLY A 31 8.53 0.90 2.64
CA GLY A 31 8.29 2.33 2.81
C GLY A 31 9.56 3.09 3.07
N CYS A 32 9.43 4.37 3.40
CA CYS A 32 10.56 5.20 3.79
C CYS A 32 10.90 4.97 5.26
N LEU A 33 11.94 4.18 5.57
CA LEU A 33 12.35 3.83 6.94
C LEU A 33 12.62 5.08 7.79
N SER A 34 13.18 6.13 7.17
CA SER A 34 13.46 7.38 7.87
C SER A 34 12.20 8.10 8.35
N ALA A 35 11.07 7.88 7.67
CA ALA A 35 9.74 8.39 8.03
C ALA A 35 8.96 7.44 8.95
N CYS A 36 9.33 6.16 9.01
CA CYS A 36 8.65 5.13 9.81
C CYS A 36 9.19 4.95 11.24
N ARG A 37 9.93 5.92 11.81
CA ARG A 37 10.55 5.72 13.15
C ARG A 37 9.53 5.43 14.24
N GLU A 38 8.38 6.10 14.20
CA GLU A 38 7.30 5.87 15.15
C GLU A 38 6.65 4.50 14.94
N HIS A 39 6.35 4.13 13.68
CA HIS A 39 5.83 2.81 13.33
C HIS A 39 6.75 1.69 13.80
N LEU A 40 8.07 1.86 13.63
CA LEU A 40 9.10 0.93 14.08
C LEU A 40 9.05 0.76 15.60
N ALA A 41 9.07 1.87 16.36
CA ALA A 41 9.04 1.81 17.83
C ALA A 41 7.76 1.13 18.36
N VAL A 42 6.62 1.42 17.75
CA VAL A 42 5.34 0.77 18.09
C VAL A 42 5.36 -0.71 17.71
N ALA A 43 5.89 -1.06 16.54
CA ALA A 43 6.01 -2.46 16.13
C ALA A 43 6.92 -3.27 17.06
N GLU A 44 8.06 -2.70 17.45
CA GLU A 44 8.99 -3.31 18.42
C GLU A 44 8.27 -3.59 19.74
N THR A 45 7.59 -2.58 20.29
CA THR A 45 6.84 -2.69 21.54
C THR A 45 5.77 -3.79 21.47
N LEU A 46 4.99 -3.83 20.38
CA LEU A 46 3.91 -4.82 20.21
C LEU A 46 4.46 -6.24 20.03
N LEU A 47 5.57 -6.39 19.32
CA LEU A 47 6.21 -7.70 19.13
C LEU A 47 6.83 -8.21 20.43
N GLU A 48 7.50 -7.35 21.20
CA GLU A 48 8.03 -7.69 22.52
C GLU A 48 6.93 -8.15 23.48
N GLN A 49 5.80 -7.42 23.53
CA GLN A 49 4.62 -7.79 24.32
C GLN A 49 4.03 -9.14 23.90
N ALA A 50 4.11 -9.47 22.60
CA ALA A 50 3.68 -10.75 22.05
C ALA A 50 4.74 -11.87 22.15
N GLY A 51 5.91 -11.60 22.75
CA GLY A 51 7.01 -12.56 22.85
C GLY A 51 7.67 -12.92 21.52
N ARG A 52 7.57 -12.06 20.51
CA ARG A 52 8.17 -12.21 19.17
C ARG A 52 9.43 -11.36 19.07
N ASP A 53 10.45 -11.83 18.35
CA ASP A 53 11.69 -11.05 18.12
C ASP A 53 11.42 -9.89 17.15
N PRO A 54 11.59 -8.62 17.57
CA PRO A 54 11.41 -7.47 16.69
C PRO A 54 12.37 -7.45 15.51
N ARG A 55 13.56 -8.04 15.65
CA ARG A 55 14.57 -8.14 14.57
C ARG A 55 14.13 -9.04 13.42
N GLY A 56 13.06 -9.82 13.62
CA GLY A 56 12.45 -10.64 12.58
C GLY A 56 11.51 -9.87 11.64
N LEU A 57 11.32 -8.57 11.84
CA LEU A 57 10.53 -7.72 10.94
C LEU A 57 11.18 -7.63 9.56
N ASP A 58 10.44 -8.06 8.53
CA ASP A 58 10.88 -7.97 7.14
C ASP A 58 10.52 -6.56 6.61
N TRP A 59 11.45 -5.62 6.75
CA TRP A 59 11.26 -4.22 6.35
C TRP A 59 12.24 -3.83 5.26
N HIS A 60 11.73 -3.18 4.22
CA HIS A 60 12.50 -2.70 3.08
C HIS A 60 12.33 -1.19 2.90
N GLU A 61 13.45 -0.50 2.68
CA GLU A 61 13.48 0.87 2.19
C GLU A 61 13.03 0.88 0.71
N VAL A 62 11.81 1.32 0.44
CA VAL A 62 11.25 1.33 -0.91
C VAL A 62 10.59 2.67 -1.20
N ALA A 63 11.33 3.55 -1.88
CA ALA A 63 10.81 4.80 -2.39
C ALA A 63 10.01 4.58 -3.68
N ILE A 64 8.73 4.20 -3.57
CA ILE A 64 7.86 3.80 -4.69
C ILE A 64 7.66 4.90 -5.76
N GLY A 65 7.87 6.17 -5.40
CA GLY A 65 7.86 7.29 -6.35
C GLY A 65 9.09 7.40 -7.24
N THR A 66 10.06 6.48 -7.09
CA THR A 66 11.29 6.46 -7.88
C THR A 66 11.35 5.23 -8.76
N THR A 67 12.00 5.33 -9.92
CA THR A 67 12.23 4.18 -10.81
C THR A 67 13.02 3.07 -10.11
N ILE A 68 13.94 3.41 -9.20
CA ILE A 68 14.71 2.44 -8.42
C ILE A 68 13.79 1.69 -7.46
N GLY A 69 12.96 2.40 -6.68
CA GLY A 69 12.02 1.77 -5.75
C GLY A 69 10.97 0.91 -6.47
N GLN A 70 10.49 1.35 -7.64
CA GLN A 70 9.60 0.56 -8.49
C GLN A 70 10.26 -0.73 -9.00
N GLY A 71 11.51 -0.65 -9.44
CA GLY A 71 12.29 -1.82 -9.86
C GLY A 71 12.55 -2.79 -8.69
N TYR A 72 12.89 -2.26 -7.52
CA TYR A 72 13.06 -3.05 -6.30
C TYR A 72 11.76 -3.76 -5.91
N LEU A 73 10.63 -3.05 -5.92
CA LEU A 73 9.33 -3.63 -5.62
C LEU A 73 8.97 -4.77 -6.59
N ALA A 74 9.19 -4.58 -7.89
CA ALA A 74 8.94 -5.62 -8.88
C ALA A 74 9.80 -6.87 -8.64
N ASP A 75 11.07 -6.68 -8.29
CA ASP A 75 11.97 -7.79 -7.95
C ASP A 75 11.58 -8.48 -6.62
N LEU A 76 11.21 -7.71 -5.61
CA LEU A 76 10.70 -8.23 -4.34
C LEU A 76 9.47 -9.11 -4.57
N LEU A 77 8.47 -8.62 -5.31
CA LEU A 77 7.25 -9.36 -5.67
C LEU A 77 7.55 -10.67 -6.40
N ARG A 78 8.60 -10.70 -7.22
CA ARG A 78 9.05 -11.90 -7.93
C ARG A 78 9.70 -12.92 -7.00
N GLN A 79 10.39 -12.48 -5.94
CA GLN A 79 11.21 -13.33 -5.09
C GLN A 79 10.52 -13.81 -3.80
N CYS A 80 9.52 -13.07 -3.30
CA CYS A 80 9.06 -13.24 -1.92
C CYS A 80 7.99 -14.31 -1.69
N GLY A 81 7.54 -15.04 -2.73
CA GLY A 81 6.33 -15.88 -2.71
C GLY A 81 6.25 -16.94 -1.58
N PRO A 82 5.06 -17.54 -1.35
CA PRO A 82 3.74 -17.18 -1.90
C PRO A 82 3.19 -15.89 -1.29
N ILE A 83 2.56 -15.05 -2.10
CA ILE A 83 1.91 -13.80 -1.66
C ILE A 83 0.41 -14.04 -1.64
N GLU A 84 -0.27 -13.64 -0.57
CA GLU A 84 -1.75 -13.67 -0.52
C GLU A 84 -2.35 -12.28 -0.72
N GLN A 85 -1.67 -11.23 -0.26
CA GLN A 85 -2.16 -9.87 -0.37
C GLN A 85 -1.04 -8.84 -0.49
N ILE A 86 -1.36 -7.77 -1.23
CA ILE A 86 -0.54 -6.57 -1.36
C ILE A 86 -1.44 -5.41 -0.98
N VAL A 87 -1.07 -4.68 0.06
CA VAL A 87 -1.80 -3.50 0.55
C VAL A 87 -0.92 -2.29 0.31
N TRP A 88 -1.40 -1.33 -0.47
CA TRP A 88 -0.77 -0.02 -0.55
C TRP A 88 -1.55 0.97 0.28
N VAL A 89 -0.89 1.44 1.33
CA VAL A 89 -1.38 2.53 2.16
C VAL A 89 -1.21 3.83 1.39
N TRP A 90 -2.34 4.44 1.09
CA TRP A 90 -2.39 5.65 0.30
C TRP A 90 -1.75 6.80 1.07
N PRO A 91 -0.83 7.57 0.45
CA PRO A 91 -0.13 8.60 1.18
C PRO A 91 -1.04 9.75 1.60
N GLU A 92 -0.88 10.24 2.83
CA GLU A 92 -1.69 11.36 3.35
C GLU A 92 -1.56 12.61 2.48
N TRP A 93 -0.40 12.84 1.86
CA TRP A 93 -0.23 13.98 0.96
C TRP A 93 -1.08 13.92 -0.31
N ALA A 94 -1.55 12.72 -0.68
CA ALA A 94 -2.51 12.56 -1.75
C ALA A 94 -3.94 12.97 -1.30
N GLY A 95 -4.20 12.99 0.02
CA GLY A 95 -5.33 13.70 0.62
C GLY A 95 -5.01 15.18 0.94
N ALA A 96 -3.76 15.54 1.21
CA ALA A 96 -3.34 16.92 1.50
C ALA A 96 -3.20 17.81 0.25
N LEU A 97 -3.25 17.25 -0.96
CA LEU A 97 -3.60 18.02 -2.15
C LEU A 97 -4.90 18.84 -1.93
N ALA A 98 -5.74 18.42 -0.98
CA ALA A 98 -7.11 18.88 -0.86
C ALA A 98 -7.27 20.02 0.11
N GLU A 99 -6.46 20.04 1.17
CA GLU A 99 -6.40 21.18 2.08
C GLU A 99 -5.47 22.27 1.54
N ALA A 100 -4.52 21.91 0.67
CA ALA A 100 -3.47 22.80 0.16
C ALA A 100 -3.62 23.16 -1.33
N SER A 101 -4.81 23.03 -1.92
CA SER A 101 -5.05 23.32 -3.35
C SER A 101 -4.77 24.78 -3.77
N VAL A 102 -4.44 25.66 -2.81
CA VAL A 102 -3.99 27.04 -3.04
C VAL A 102 -2.46 27.22 -2.88
N THR A 103 -1.73 26.25 -2.32
CA THR A 103 -0.31 26.41 -1.94
C THR A 103 0.68 25.42 -2.57
N ILE A 104 0.26 24.27 -3.10
CA ILE A 104 1.19 23.33 -3.77
C ILE A 104 1.41 23.75 -5.23
N PRO A 105 2.67 23.97 -5.68
CA PRO A 105 2.97 24.24 -7.08
C PRO A 105 2.45 23.13 -8.01
N ARG A 106 1.91 23.53 -9.17
CA ARG A 106 1.35 22.58 -10.15
C ARG A 106 2.32 21.46 -10.53
N ASP A 107 3.61 21.77 -10.70
CA ASP A 107 4.62 20.79 -11.07
C ASP A 107 4.79 19.71 -10.00
N GLU A 108 4.69 20.09 -8.72
CA GLU A 108 4.74 19.16 -7.60
C GLU A 108 3.49 18.27 -7.56
N ALA A 109 2.31 18.84 -7.80
CA ALA A 109 1.06 18.07 -7.90
C ALA A 109 1.11 17.03 -9.04
N LEU A 110 1.70 17.38 -10.18
CA LEU A 110 1.87 16.47 -11.32
C LEU A 110 2.86 15.33 -11.01
N ILE A 111 3.99 15.63 -10.36
CA ILE A 111 4.97 14.62 -9.92
C ILE A 111 4.33 13.64 -8.93
N ARG A 112 3.54 14.17 -7.99
CA ARG A 112 2.76 13.40 -7.01
C ARG A 112 1.73 12.48 -7.68
N ALA A 113 0.92 13.00 -8.61
CA ALA A 113 -0.04 12.20 -9.35
C ALA A 113 0.65 11.11 -10.19
N ARG A 114 1.77 11.44 -10.85
CA ARG A 114 2.56 10.47 -11.61
C ARG A 114 3.06 9.32 -10.73
N THR A 115 3.62 9.65 -9.56
CA THR A 115 4.09 8.67 -8.57
C THR A 115 2.99 7.68 -8.21
N VAL A 116 1.78 8.18 -7.95
CA VAL A 116 0.62 7.36 -7.64
C VAL A 116 0.28 6.42 -8.82
N ILE A 117 0.15 6.98 -10.02
CA ILE A 117 -0.23 6.22 -11.22
C ILE A 117 0.78 5.11 -11.50
N GLU A 118 2.07 5.43 -11.50
CA GLU A 118 3.13 4.45 -11.77
C GLU A 118 3.21 3.38 -10.68
N GLY A 119 3.10 3.74 -9.41
CA GLY A 119 3.07 2.78 -8.30
C GLY A 119 1.91 1.79 -8.43
N VAL A 120 0.71 2.27 -8.80
CA VAL A 120 -0.49 1.43 -8.98
C VAL A 120 -0.22 0.42 -10.11
N LEU A 121 0.35 0.89 -11.22
CA LEU A 121 0.64 0.05 -12.39
C LEU A 121 1.71 -1.01 -12.10
N VAL A 122 2.78 -0.63 -11.40
CA VAL A 122 3.87 -1.55 -11.02
C VAL A 122 3.35 -2.62 -10.08
N MET A 123 2.59 -2.25 -9.05
CA MET A 123 1.95 -3.22 -8.16
C MET A 123 1.02 -4.17 -8.90
N ALA A 124 0.13 -3.64 -9.73
CA ALA A 124 -0.83 -4.46 -10.46
C ALA A 124 -0.14 -5.47 -11.36
N SER A 125 0.91 -5.04 -12.05
CA SER A 125 1.72 -5.90 -12.93
C SER A 125 2.51 -6.94 -12.13
N GLY A 126 3.10 -6.54 -11.00
CA GLY A 126 3.84 -7.43 -10.11
C GLY A 126 2.93 -8.47 -9.46
N ALA A 127 1.73 -8.08 -9.03
CA ALA A 127 0.72 -9.00 -8.51
C ALA A 127 0.32 -10.04 -9.56
N ALA A 128 0.06 -9.61 -10.80
CA ALA A 128 -0.26 -10.51 -11.91
C ALA A 128 0.89 -11.47 -12.24
N ALA A 129 2.14 -11.02 -12.14
CA ALA A 129 3.32 -11.86 -12.37
C ALA A 129 3.60 -12.82 -11.20
N ALA A 130 3.24 -12.44 -9.98
CA ALA A 130 3.48 -13.21 -8.75
C ALA A 130 2.41 -14.28 -8.49
N VAL A 131 1.38 -14.40 -9.35
CA VAL A 131 0.36 -15.46 -9.24
C VAL A 131 1.03 -16.82 -9.39
N ALA A 132 1.37 -17.42 -8.25
CA ALA A 132 1.96 -18.74 -8.15
C ALA A 132 1.12 -19.69 -7.27
N SER A 133 0.01 -19.22 -6.69
CA SER A 133 -0.77 -19.94 -5.67
C SER A 133 -2.20 -20.32 -6.12
N GLU A 134 -2.69 -21.44 -5.58
CA GLU A 134 -4.08 -21.92 -5.73
C GLU A 134 -5.12 -20.97 -5.12
N ARG A 135 -4.68 -20.09 -4.21
CA ARG A 135 -5.46 -19.00 -3.62
C ARG A 135 -4.94 -17.71 -4.25
N GLY A 136 -5.76 -17.00 -5.00
CA GLY A 136 -5.37 -15.80 -5.72
C GLY A 136 -4.79 -14.68 -4.83
N ILE A 137 -4.24 -13.64 -5.46
CA ILE A 137 -3.67 -12.46 -4.78
C ILE A 137 -4.74 -11.37 -4.67
N THR A 138 -4.84 -10.76 -3.49
CA THR A 138 -5.66 -9.55 -3.30
C THR A 138 -4.78 -8.32 -3.27
N VAL A 139 -5.04 -7.36 -4.16
CA VAL A 139 -4.41 -6.04 -4.16
C VAL A 139 -5.40 -5.04 -3.57
N THR A 140 -5.05 -4.42 -2.45
CA THR A 140 -5.87 -3.42 -1.76
C THR A 140 -5.18 -2.07 -1.82
N LEU A 141 -5.88 -1.07 -2.36
CA LEU A 141 -5.55 0.33 -2.19
C LEU A 141 -6.29 0.82 -0.94
N LEU A 142 -5.53 1.12 0.12
CA LEU A 142 -6.05 1.52 1.43
C LEU A 142 -6.07 3.03 1.54
N LEU A 143 -7.25 3.60 1.42
CA LEU A 143 -7.52 5.02 1.26
C LEU A 143 -7.75 5.67 2.64
N PRO A 144 -7.41 6.96 2.84
CA PRO A 144 -7.79 7.65 4.06
C PRO A 144 -9.31 7.73 4.19
N ASP A 145 -9.81 7.83 5.43
CA ASP A 145 -11.27 7.86 5.72
C ASP A 145 -11.95 9.13 5.21
N SER A 146 -11.19 10.23 5.17
CA SER A 146 -11.56 11.44 4.47
C SER A 146 -10.67 11.59 3.25
N VAL A 147 -11.28 11.59 2.07
CA VAL A 147 -10.66 12.11 0.85
C VAL A 147 -11.29 13.46 0.60
N PRO A 148 -10.69 14.58 1.05
CA PRO A 148 -11.15 15.87 0.56
C PRO A 148 -10.73 15.91 -0.93
N ALA A 149 -11.63 16.24 -1.83
CA ALA A 149 -11.33 16.38 -3.26
C ALA A 149 -11.73 17.81 -3.67
N ASN A 150 -11.00 18.76 -3.12
CA ASN A 150 -11.39 20.17 -3.15
C ASN A 150 -10.96 20.88 -4.45
N SER A 151 -10.13 20.23 -5.28
CA SER A 151 -9.69 20.76 -6.58
C SER A 151 -9.93 19.79 -7.76
N PRO A 152 -10.02 20.31 -9.00
CA PRO A 152 -10.22 19.47 -10.19
C PRO A 152 -9.12 18.43 -10.44
N HIS A 153 -7.87 18.72 -10.08
CA HIS A 153 -6.76 17.77 -10.26
C HIS A 153 -6.92 16.52 -9.39
N GLU A 154 -7.43 16.71 -8.19
CA GLU A 154 -7.64 15.64 -7.21
C GLU A 154 -8.83 14.79 -7.55
N GLN A 155 -9.93 15.43 -7.97
CA GLN A 155 -11.08 14.73 -8.51
C GLN A 155 -10.67 13.89 -9.72
N GLY A 156 -9.79 14.41 -10.57
CA GLY A 156 -9.22 13.68 -11.70
C GLY A 156 -8.36 12.48 -11.27
N LEU A 157 -7.46 12.65 -10.30
CA LEU A 157 -6.64 11.56 -9.77
C LEU A 157 -7.52 10.49 -9.11
N TRP A 158 -8.51 10.90 -8.33
CA TRP A 158 -9.46 10.01 -7.68
C TRP A 158 -10.26 9.19 -8.71
N ALA A 159 -10.86 9.86 -9.69
CA ALA A 159 -11.59 9.20 -10.75
C ALA A 159 -10.71 8.24 -11.55
N PHE A 160 -9.42 8.57 -11.75
CA PHE A 160 -8.45 7.66 -12.35
C PHE A 160 -8.27 6.39 -11.50
N VAL A 161 -8.08 6.52 -10.19
CA VAL A 161 -7.82 5.39 -9.28
C VAL A 161 -9.02 4.47 -9.19
N GLU A 162 -10.22 5.03 -9.04
CA GLU A 162 -11.48 4.27 -9.06
C GLU A 162 -11.63 3.50 -10.38
N ARG A 163 -11.46 4.20 -11.50
CA ARG A 163 -11.59 3.60 -12.82
C ARG A 163 -10.53 2.54 -13.08
N PHE A 164 -9.29 2.80 -12.65
CA PHE A 164 -8.20 1.86 -12.76
C PHE A 164 -8.51 0.59 -11.97
N ALA A 165 -8.85 0.71 -10.68
CA ALA A 165 -9.12 -0.45 -9.83
C ALA A 165 -10.26 -1.30 -10.40
N ALA A 166 -11.36 -0.68 -10.84
CA ALA A 166 -12.48 -1.39 -11.47
C ALA A 166 -12.04 -2.14 -12.74
N THR A 167 -11.25 -1.49 -13.60
CA THR A 167 -10.78 -2.08 -14.86
C THR A 167 -9.76 -3.18 -14.63
N ALA A 168 -8.80 -2.96 -13.72
CA ALA A 168 -7.77 -3.91 -13.34
C ALA A 168 -8.38 -5.16 -12.67
N ASN A 169 -9.40 -4.97 -11.81
CA ASN A 169 -10.15 -6.06 -11.22
C ASN A 169 -10.82 -6.93 -12.29
N ALA A 170 -11.58 -6.30 -13.20
CA ALA A 170 -12.28 -7.02 -14.27
C ALA A 170 -11.31 -7.78 -15.19
N ALA A 171 -10.14 -7.20 -15.49
CA ALA A 171 -9.15 -7.81 -16.38
C ALA A 171 -8.31 -8.92 -15.73
N SER A 172 -8.22 -8.95 -14.39
CA SER A 172 -7.27 -9.81 -13.67
C SER A 172 -7.94 -10.87 -12.79
N THR A 173 -9.25 -10.77 -12.56
CA THR A 173 -10.00 -11.75 -11.73
C THR A 173 -9.85 -13.17 -12.28
N SER A 174 -9.95 -13.36 -13.60
CA SER A 174 -9.76 -14.68 -14.24
C SER A 174 -8.34 -15.22 -14.11
N LYS A 175 -7.38 -14.37 -13.74
CA LYS A 175 -5.97 -14.71 -13.51
C LYS A 175 -5.67 -14.89 -12.02
N GLY A 176 -6.69 -14.92 -11.16
CA GLY A 176 -6.51 -15.06 -9.72
C GLY A 176 -5.97 -13.80 -9.03
N VAL A 177 -6.16 -12.60 -9.60
CA VAL A 177 -5.87 -11.34 -8.90
C VAL A 177 -7.15 -10.55 -8.73
N SER A 178 -7.44 -10.14 -7.50
CA SER A 178 -8.57 -9.24 -7.20
C SER A 178 -8.04 -7.88 -6.73
N PHE A 179 -8.67 -6.81 -7.20
CA PHE A 179 -8.36 -5.44 -6.79
C PHE A 179 -9.49 -4.88 -5.94
N ARG A 180 -9.14 -4.21 -4.85
CA ARG A 180 -10.06 -3.58 -3.91
C ARG A 180 -9.62 -2.17 -3.59
N LEU A 181 -10.62 -1.31 -3.41
CA LEU A 181 -10.49 0.02 -2.83
C LEU A 181 -11.23 -0.03 -1.51
N LEU A 182 -10.53 0.28 -0.41
CA LEU A 182 -11.11 0.32 0.93
C LEU A 182 -10.61 1.58 1.63
N THR A 183 -11.47 2.23 2.38
CA THR A 183 -11.02 3.21 3.38
C THR A 183 -10.34 2.50 4.55
N GLN A 184 -9.55 3.23 5.34
CA GLN A 184 -8.90 2.71 6.54
C GLN A 184 -9.91 2.16 7.56
N SER A 185 -11.07 2.79 7.68
CA SER A 185 -12.19 2.36 8.54
C SER A 185 -12.88 1.13 7.99
N GLU A 186 -13.16 1.06 6.68
CA GLU A 186 -13.72 -0.13 6.04
C GLU A 186 -12.78 -1.33 6.20
N TRP A 187 -11.49 -1.12 6.01
CA TRP A 187 -10.50 -2.17 6.21
C TRP A 187 -10.43 -2.63 7.65
N ARG A 188 -10.41 -1.72 8.64
CA ARG A 188 -10.50 -2.09 10.07
C ARG A 188 -11.69 -3.00 10.34
N GLN A 189 -12.87 -2.64 9.85
CA GLN A 189 -14.08 -3.43 10.06
C GLN A 189 -14.01 -4.80 9.37
N ALA A 190 -13.46 -4.88 8.16
CA ALA A 190 -13.32 -6.12 7.41
C ALA A 190 -12.27 -7.09 7.99
N THR A 191 -11.34 -6.58 8.79
CA THR A 191 -10.18 -7.35 9.31
C THR A 191 -10.29 -7.64 10.81
N THR A 192 -11.28 -7.05 11.49
CA THR A 192 -11.60 -7.38 12.89
C THR A 192 -12.57 -8.58 12.89
N PRO A 193 -12.24 -9.69 13.59
CA PRO A 193 -13.11 -10.86 13.67
C PRO A 193 -14.41 -10.60 14.44
#